data_AF-A0A2U1MLD4-F1
#
_entry.id   AF-A0A2U1MLD4-F1
#
_cell.length_a   1.000
_cell.length_b   1.000
_cell.length_c   1.000
_cell.angle_alpha   90.00
_cell.angle_beta   90.00
_cell.angle_gamma   90.00
#
_symmetry.space_group_name_H-M   'P 1'
#
loop_
_entity.id
_entity.type
_entity.pdbx_description
1 polymer ?
#
loop_
_entity_poly.entity_id
_entity_poly.type
_entity_poly.pdbx_seq_one_letter_code
_entity_poly.pdbx_strand_id
1 'polypeptide(L)'
;MLEDARLRKVIDKMALYVLDGGCAFEQAVMERVRGNPLFSFLFELGSKEHTYYVWRLYSFAQGDTMHRWRTEPFIMITGSGRWVPPALPKDKSPENEETGATFAAGRSRRVETERTLTDAQRDEFEDMLRALTLERIQIKEAMGFALDNADAAGEIVEVLTESLTLKETPIPTKVARLMLVSDILHNSSAPVKNASAYRTKFETNLPDILESFNDLYRSVTGRITAEALKERVMKVLQVWADWFLFSDAYVNGLRSTFLRSSNSGVTSFHSISGDATEIEHVLIPNVPDITVVMLEDARLRKVIDKMALYVLDGGCAFEQAVMERVRGNPLFSLLFELGSKEHTYYVWRLYSFAQGELNLL
;
A
#
# COMPACT_ATOMS: atom_id res chain seq x y z
N MET A 1 15.57 -17.11 -6.82
CA MET A 1 15.60 -15.66 -7.10
C MET A 1 15.12 -15.49 -8.53
N LEU A 2 14.15 -14.60 -8.80
CA LEU A 2 13.73 -14.32 -10.17
C LEU A 2 14.87 -13.61 -10.91
N GLU A 3 15.36 -14.18 -12.00
CA GLU A 3 16.52 -13.63 -12.73
C GLU A 3 16.18 -12.32 -13.46
N ASP A 4 14.91 -12.16 -13.87
CA ASP A 4 14.42 -10.98 -14.58
C ASP A 4 13.99 -9.85 -13.62
N ALA A 5 14.78 -8.77 -13.61
CA ALA A 5 14.52 -7.57 -12.82
C ALA A 5 13.26 -6.81 -13.26
N ARG A 6 12.86 -6.91 -14.54
CA ARG A 6 11.64 -6.29 -15.06
C ARG A 6 10.41 -7.07 -14.57
N LEU A 7 10.44 -8.39 -14.69
CA LEU A 7 9.36 -9.26 -14.20
C LEU A 7 9.14 -9.09 -12.69
N ARG A 8 10.22 -9.01 -11.92
CA ARG A 8 10.16 -8.75 -10.48
C ARG A 8 9.43 -7.45 -10.15
N LYS A 9 9.78 -6.35 -10.82
CA LYS A 9 9.11 -5.05 -10.64
C LYS A 9 7.62 -5.11 -11.01
N VAL A 10 7.25 -5.89 -12.02
CA VAL A 10 5.84 -6.10 -12.37
C VAL A 10 5.12 -6.83 -11.24
N ILE A 11 5.70 -7.91 -10.73
CA ILE A 11 5.12 -8.69 -9.63
C ILE A 11 5.02 -7.86 -8.34
N ASP A 12 6.05 -7.07 -8.00
CA ASP A 12 6.04 -6.20 -6.81
C ASP A 12 4.93 -5.15 -6.89
N LYS A 13 4.77 -4.49 -8.04
CA LYS A 13 3.68 -3.52 -8.25
C LYS A 13 2.31 -4.21 -8.22
N MET A 14 2.20 -5.37 -8.84
CA MET A 14 0.96 -6.14 -8.86
C MET A 14 0.52 -6.49 -7.44
N ALA A 15 1.43 -7.03 -6.61
CA ALA A 15 1.13 -7.37 -5.22
C ALA A 15 0.71 -6.14 -4.39
N LEU A 16 1.33 -4.98 -4.60
CA LEU A 16 0.95 -3.75 -3.90
C LEU A 16 -0.48 -3.31 -4.26
N TYR A 17 -0.83 -3.31 -5.54
CA TYR A 17 -2.18 -2.93 -5.96
C TYR A 17 -3.25 -3.96 -5.58
N VAL A 18 -2.89 -5.25 -5.51
CA VAL A 18 -3.81 -6.30 -5.05
C VAL A 18 -4.03 -6.22 -3.54
N LEU A 19 -3.05 -5.78 -2.76
CA LEU A 19 -3.24 -5.56 -1.32
C LEU A 19 -4.29 -4.46 -1.05
N ASP A 20 -4.32 -3.42 -1.89
CA ASP A 20 -5.26 -2.29 -1.80
C ASP A 20 -6.63 -2.60 -2.44
N GLY A 21 -6.62 -3.17 -3.65
CA GLY A 21 -7.83 -3.43 -4.44
C GLY A 21 -8.48 -4.81 -4.23
N GLY A 22 -7.84 -5.70 -3.47
CA GLY A 22 -8.31 -7.05 -3.19
C GLY A 22 -8.43 -7.96 -4.42
N CYS A 23 -9.11 -9.09 -4.24
CA CYS A 23 -9.28 -10.12 -5.28
C CYS A 23 -10.02 -9.60 -6.53
N ALA A 24 -10.97 -8.68 -6.36
CA ALA A 24 -11.69 -8.06 -7.47
C ALA A 24 -10.75 -7.28 -8.42
N PHE A 25 -9.77 -6.55 -7.85
CA PHE A 25 -8.75 -5.88 -8.64
C PHE A 25 -7.84 -6.88 -9.36
N GLU A 26 -7.38 -7.91 -8.65
CA GLU A 26 -6.54 -8.97 -9.23
C GLU A 26 -7.20 -9.59 -10.46
N GLN A 27 -8.49 -9.94 -10.34
CA GLN A 27 -9.27 -10.50 -11.43
C GLN A 27 -9.41 -9.54 -12.62
N ALA A 28 -9.72 -8.27 -12.36
CA ALA A 28 -9.87 -7.27 -13.43
C ALA A 28 -8.55 -7.10 -14.21
N VAL A 29 -7.40 -7.23 -13.55
CA VAL A 29 -6.10 -7.26 -14.23
C VAL A 29 -5.96 -8.54 -15.04
N MET A 30 -6.22 -9.71 -14.47
CA MET A 30 -6.13 -11.00 -15.16
C MET A 30 -6.94 -11.06 -16.45
N GLU A 31 -8.14 -10.48 -16.47
CA GLU A 31 -8.98 -10.39 -17.68
C GLU A 31 -8.33 -9.55 -18.78
N ARG A 32 -7.72 -8.42 -18.40
CA ARG A 32 -7.10 -7.47 -19.34
C ARG A 32 -5.76 -7.94 -19.88
N VAL A 33 -5.00 -8.70 -19.08
CA VAL A 33 -3.63 -9.11 -19.41
C VAL A 33 -3.54 -10.55 -19.89
N ARG A 34 -4.67 -11.23 -20.12
CA ARG A 34 -4.72 -12.62 -20.58
C ARG A 34 -3.92 -12.80 -21.88
N GLY A 35 -3.06 -13.81 -21.90
CA GLY A 35 -2.15 -14.09 -23.02
C GLY A 35 -0.88 -13.22 -23.05
N ASN A 36 -0.70 -12.29 -22.11
CA ASN A 36 0.55 -11.54 -21.97
C ASN A 36 1.57 -12.35 -21.15
N PRO A 37 2.74 -12.71 -21.72
CA PRO A 37 3.77 -13.47 -21.02
C PRO A 37 4.30 -12.79 -19.75
N LEU A 38 4.21 -11.45 -19.65
CA LEU A 38 4.65 -10.71 -18.45
C LEU A 38 3.76 -10.95 -17.22
N PHE A 39 2.55 -11.44 -17.42
CA PHE A 39 1.57 -11.72 -16.36
C PHE A 39 1.23 -13.20 -16.25
N SER A 40 2.03 -14.09 -16.85
CA SER A 40 1.82 -15.55 -16.77
C SER A 40 1.78 -16.06 -15.32
N PHE A 41 2.50 -15.40 -14.40
CA PHE A 41 2.53 -15.71 -12.97
C PHE A 41 1.16 -15.61 -12.27
N LEU A 42 0.18 -14.89 -12.84
CA LEU A 42 -1.18 -14.85 -12.31
C LEU A 42 -1.98 -16.12 -12.66
N PHE A 43 -1.57 -16.85 -13.69
CA PHE A 43 -2.25 -18.04 -14.19
C PHE A 43 -1.52 -19.33 -13.82
N GLU A 44 -0.19 -19.29 -13.75
CA GLU A 44 0.66 -20.45 -13.44
C GLU A 44 0.97 -20.53 -11.94
N LEU A 45 0.01 -21.01 -11.14
CA LEU A 45 0.09 -21.03 -9.67
C LEU A 45 1.26 -21.86 -9.10
N GLY A 46 1.79 -22.81 -9.88
CA GLY A 46 2.96 -23.63 -9.50
C GLY A 46 4.31 -23.01 -9.85
N SER A 47 4.33 -21.84 -10.48
CA SER A 47 5.56 -21.18 -10.93
C SER A 47 6.34 -20.55 -9.76
N LYS A 48 7.64 -20.33 -9.97
CA LYS A 48 8.49 -19.63 -8.98
C LYS A 48 8.12 -18.15 -8.88
N GLU A 49 7.60 -17.61 -9.98
CA GLU A 49 7.08 -16.27 -10.16
C GLU A 49 5.81 -16.07 -9.34
N HIS A 50 4.88 -17.02 -9.40
CA HIS A 50 3.68 -17.01 -8.56
C HIS A 50 4.02 -17.15 -7.08
N THR A 51 4.97 -18.05 -6.74
CA THR A 51 5.45 -18.18 -5.35
C THR A 51 6.05 -16.86 -4.84
N TYR A 52 6.81 -16.15 -5.69
CA TYR A 52 7.34 -14.82 -5.37
C TYR A 52 6.24 -13.76 -5.22
N TYR A 53 5.21 -13.80 -6.07
CA TYR A 53 4.04 -12.94 -5.98
C TYR A 53 3.29 -13.11 -4.65
N VAL A 54 2.99 -14.35 -4.25
CA VAL A 54 2.35 -14.65 -2.96
C VAL A 54 3.23 -14.21 -1.79
N TRP A 55 4.54 -14.42 -1.87
CA TRP A 55 5.46 -13.87 -0.86
C TRP A 55 5.38 -12.35 -0.75
N ARG A 56 5.27 -11.63 -1.87
CA ARG A 56 5.15 -10.16 -1.84
C ARG A 56 3.84 -9.71 -1.22
N LEU A 57 2.72 -10.37 -1.52
CA LEU A 57 1.45 -10.14 -0.84
C LEU A 57 1.61 -10.34 0.68
N TYR A 58 2.25 -11.43 1.10
CA TYR A 58 2.52 -11.71 2.51
C TYR A 58 3.43 -10.64 3.15
N SER A 59 4.52 -10.27 2.47
CA SER A 59 5.49 -9.28 2.93
C SER A 59 4.81 -7.92 3.15
N PHE A 60 4.01 -7.45 2.17
CA PHE A 60 3.28 -6.18 2.31
C PHE A 60 2.18 -6.25 3.38
N ALA A 61 1.46 -7.37 3.50
CA ALA A 61 0.46 -7.55 4.55
C ALA A 61 1.08 -7.53 5.96
N GLN A 62 2.36 -7.85 6.09
CA GLN A 62 3.15 -7.75 7.33
C GLN A 62 3.76 -6.35 7.57
N GLY A 63 3.50 -5.39 6.66
CA GLY A 63 4.01 -4.03 6.75
C GLY A 63 5.45 -3.86 6.24
N ASP A 64 6.02 -4.84 5.53
CA ASP A 64 7.26 -4.61 4.78
C ASP A 64 7.00 -3.65 3.59
N THR A 65 8.01 -2.91 3.14
CA THR A 65 7.87 -1.94 2.04
C THR A 65 8.47 -2.44 0.73
N MET A 66 8.40 -1.61 -0.32
CA MET A 66 8.91 -1.98 -1.64
C MET A 66 10.43 -2.18 -1.66
N HIS A 67 11.13 -1.46 -0.77
CA HIS A 67 12.59 -1.38 -0.69
C HIS A 67 13.15 -2.01 0.58
N ARG A 68 12.31 -2.31 1.57
CA ARG A 68 12.73 -2.86 2.86
C ARG A 68 11.81 -3.99 3.29
N TRP A 69 12.34 -5.21 3.31
CA TRP A 69 11.63 -6.39 3.80
C TRP A 69 12.52 -7.22 4.72
N ARG A 70 11.91 -8.10 5.52
CA ARG A 70 12.66 -9.04 6.35
C ARG A 70 13.56 -9.92 5.49
N THR A 71 14.85 -9.92 5.76
CA THR A 71 15.85 -10.73 5.04
C THR A 71 16.25 -12.02 5.79
N GLU A 72 15.87 -12.14 7.06
CA GLU A 72 16.13 -13.36 7.82
C GLU A 72 15.26 -14.52 7.31
N PRO A 73 15.82 -15.73 7.13
CA PRO A 73 15.04 -16.88 6.73
C PRO A 73 13.92 -17.13 7.73
N PHE A 74 12.68 -17.08 7.26
CA PHE A 74 11.52 -17.33 8.10
C PHE A 74 10.68 -18.44 7.50
N ILE A 75 9.90 -19.05 8.38
CA ILE A 75 8.92 -20.03 7.98
C ILE A 75 7.70 -19.22 7.55
N MET A 76 7.56 -18.97 6.25
CA MET A 76 6.37 -18.30 5.69
C MET A 76 5.11 -19.09 6.03
N ILE A 77 5.28 -20.41 6.09
CA ILE A 77 4.24 -21.42 6.26
C ILE A 77 4.70 -22.48 7.25
N THR A 78 3.94 -22.73 8.33
CA THR A 78 4.31 -23.78 9.30
C THR A 78 4.31 -25.16 8.64
N GLY A 79 5.47 -25.81 8.55
CA GLY A 79 5.66 -27.09 7.87
C GLY A 79 6.39 -27.01 6.52
N SER A 80 6.58 -25.80 5.97
CA SER A 80 7.44 -25.59 4.80
C SER A 80 8.91 -25.52 5.18
N GLY A 81 9.80 -25.71 4.19
CA GLY A 81 11.21 -25.31 4.33
C GLY A 81 11.33 -23.82 4.67
N ARG A 82 12.48 -23.43 5.27
CA ARG A 82 12.77 -22.02 5.55
C ARG A 82 12.73 -21.25 4.24
N TRP A 83 11.80 -20.31 4.12
CA TRP A 83 11.83 -19.36 3.01
C TRP A 83 12.97 -18.38 3.27
N VAL A 84 13.80 -18.16 2.26
CA VAL A 84 14.90 -17.21 2.31
C VAL A 84 14.49 -16.02 1.42
N PRO A 85 14.06 -14.90 2.03
CA PRO A 85 13.73 -13.71 1.27
C PRO A 85 14.93 -13.27 0.43
N PRO A 86 14.71 -12.72 -0.77
CA PRO A 86 15.81 -12.22 -1.59
C PRO A 86 16.60 -11.16 -0.83
N ALA A 87 17.91 -11.13 -1.00
CA ALA A 87 18.74 -10.06 -0.44
C ALA A 87 18.29 -8.72 -1.00
N LEU A 88 18.35 -7.67 -0.17
CA LEU A 88 18.12 -6.30 -0.59
C LEU A 88 19.01 -5.98 -1.80
N PRO A 89 18.52 -5.20 -2.78
CA PRO A 89 19.33 -4.80 -3.92
C PRO A 89 20.61 -4.13 -3.41
N LYS A 90 21.78 -4.66 -3.79
CA LYS A 90 23.07 -4.02 -3.50
C LYS A 90 23.25 -2.88 -4.51
N ASP A 91 23.49 -1.67 -4.01
CA ASP A 91 23.79 -0.51 -4.84
C ASP A 91 24.95 -0.80 -5.79
N LYS A 92 24.65 -0.74 -7.09
CA LYS A 92 25.68 -0.57 -8.11
C LYS A 92 25.76 0.93 -8.38
N SER A 93 26.84 1.55 -7.92
CA SER A 93 27.27 2.87 -8.33
C SER A 93 27.30 2.97 -9.87
N PRO A 94 26.77 4.05 -10.48
CA PRO A 94 26.76 4.16 -11.93
C PRO A 94 28.11 4.71 -12.42
N GLU A 95 28.96 3.85 -12.97
CA GLU A 95 30.00 4.28 -13.89
C GLU A 95 29.40 4.45 -15.30
N ASN A 96 29.47 5.69 -15.79
CA ASN A 96 29.58 6.12 -17.19
C ASN A 96 29.27 5.09 -18.29
N GLU A 97 28.16 5.30 -19.02
CA GLU A 97 28.15 5.21 -20.49
C GLU A 97 27.19 6.26 -21.06
N GLU A 98 27.73 7.43 -21.39
CA GLU A 98 27.24 8.22 -22.53
C GLU A 98 27.61 7.48 -23.81
N THR A 99 26.65 7.20 -24.70
CA THR A 99 26.71 7.58 -26.12
C THR A 99 25.52 7.02 -26.92
N GLY A 100 24.91 7.89 -27.73
CA GLY A 100 24.26 7.52 -28.98
C GLY A 100 22.74 7.35 -28.97
N ALA A 101 22.00 8.43 -29.23
CA ALA A 101 20.66 8.32 -29.80
C ALA A 101 20.46 9.36 -30.91
N THR A 102 20.57 8.87 -32.15
CA THR A 102 20.06 9.52 -33.37
C THR A 102 18.53 9.57 -33.35
N PHE A 103 18.02 10.61 -34.00
CA PHE A 103 16.63 11.04 -34.11
C PHE A 103 15.61 9.96 -34.55
N ALA A 104 14.42 9.98 -33.92
CA ALA A 104 13.10 10.15 -34.55
C ALA A 104 11.98 9.36 -33.86
N ALA A 105 10.79 9.97 -33.89
CA ALA A 105 9.44 9.42 -33.64
C ALA A 105 8.93 9.32 -32.19
N GLY A 106 7.76 9.95 -31.99
CA GLY A 106 6.71 9.46 -31.09
C GLY A 106 6.78 9.95 -29.66
N ARG A 107 6.01 11.00 -29.35
CA ARG A 107 5.73 11.51 -28.01
C ARG A 107 4.87 10.50 -27.22
N SER A 108 5.49 9.40 -26.78
CA SER A 108 4.97 8.60 -25.68
C SER A 108 5.47 9.24 -24.40
N ARG A 109 4.54 9.69 -23.54
CA ARG A 109 4.82 10.24 -22.20
C ARG A 109 5.56 9.15 -21.41
N ARG A 110 6.89 9.17 -21.46
CA ARG A 110 7.75 8.39 -20.55
C ARG A 110 7.29 8.77 -19.16
N VAL A 111 6.71 7.82 -18.43
CA VAL A 111 6.63 7.90 -16.98
C VAL A 111 8.08 8.01 -16.54
N GLU A 112 8.53 9.24 -16.23
CA GLU A 112 9.84 9.47 -15.62
C GLU A 112 9.82 8.63 -14.34
N THR A 113 10.61 7.56 -14.30
CA THR A 113 10.82 6.76 -13.10
C THR A 113 11.29 7.73 -12.02
N GLU A 114 10.45 7.97 -11.01
CA GLU A 114 10.83 8.80 -9.86
C GLU A 114 12.15 8.30 -9.29
N ARG A 115 13.03 9.23 -8.98
CA ARG A 115 14.32 8.92 -8.40
C ARG A 115 14.10 8.60 -6.92
N THR A 116 15.00 7.85 -6.32
CA THR A 116 15.05 7.68 -4.86
C THR A 116 16.14 8.58 -4.30
N LEU A 117 16.00 8.96 -3.04
CA LEU A 117 17.07 9.57 -2.26
C LEU A 117 18.26 8.60 -2.19
N THR A 118 19.46 9.16 -2.07
CA THR A 118 20.62 8.38 -1.64
C THR A 118 20.54 8.09 -0.14
N ASP A 119 21.21 7.04 0.33
CA ASP A 119 21.26 6.71 1.77
C ASP A 119 21.67 7.91 2.64
N ALA A 120 22.67 8.68 2.21
CA ALA A 120 23.13 9.87 2.92
C ALA A 120 22.06 10.97 2.99
N GLN A 121 21.32 11.20 1.90
CA GLN A 121 20.22 12.17 1.86
C GLN A 121 19.04 11.70 2.72
N ARG A 122 18.75 10.41 2.70
CA ARG A 122 17.70 9.81 3.53
C ARG A 122 18.03 9.94 5.01
N ASP A 123 19.27 9.63 5.40
CA ASP A 123 19.77 9.80 6.77
C ASP A 123 19.72 11.27 7.21
N GLU A 124 20.18 12.19 6.36
CA GLU A 124 20.12 13.64 6.61
C GLU A 124 18.67 14.12 6.83
N PHE A 125 17.74 13.65 5.99
CA PHE A 125 16.34 14.01 6.12
C PHE A 125 15.70 13.44 7.39
N GLU A 126 15.95 12.16 7.70
CA GLU A 126 15.48 11.56 8.95
C GLU A 126 16.02 12.30 10.19
N ASP A 127 17.29 12.71 10.17
CA ASP A 127 17.89 13.48 11.27
C ASP A 127 17.28 14.87 11.41
N MET A 128 17.02 15.57 10.29
CA MET A 128 16.25 16.81 10.31
C MET A 128 14.86 16.60 10.91
N LEU A 129 14.15 15.53 10.54
CA LEU A 129 12.82 15.22 11.08
C LEU A 129 12.84 14.84 12.57
N ARG A 130 13.90 14.19 13.05
CA ARG A 130 14.09 13.87 14.48
C ARG A 130 14.33 15.12 15.31
N ALA A 131 15.11 16.07 14.79
CA ALA A 131 15.44 17.33 15.46
C ALA A 131 14.43 18.47 15.23
N LEU A 132 13.40 18.25 14.41
CA LEU A 132 12.48 19.28 13.96
C LEU A 132 11.65 19.87 15.12
N THR A 133 11.68 21.19 15.25
CA THR A 133 10.84 21.95 16.17
C THR A 133 9.89 22.90 15.42
N LEU A 134 9.11 23.68 16.16
CA LEU A 134 8.20 24.69 15.59
C LEU A 134 8.94 25.95 15.10
N GLU A 135 10.27 25.97 15.13
CA GLU A 135 11.07 27.07 14.63
C GLU A 135 10.97 27.19 13.10
N ARG A 136 10.62 28.39 12.63
CA ARG A 136 10.44 28.68 11.21
C ARG A 136 11.69 28.40 10.37
N ILE A 137 12.88 28.59 10.95
CA ILE A 137 14.15 28.36 10.25
C ILE A 137 14.29 26.87 9.93
N GLN A 138 14.07 25.99 10.92
CA GLN A 138 14.17 24.54 10.72
C GLN A 138 13.12 24.00 9.74
N ILE A 139 11.87 24.49 9.84
CA ILE A 139 10.80 24.11 8.90
C ILE A 139 11.18 24.53 7.47
N LYS A 140 11.72 25.75 7.31
CA LYS A 140 12.19 26.25 6.01
C LYS A 140 13.33 25.41 5.45
N GLU A 141 14.30 25.03 6.28
CA GLU A 141 15.45 24.20 5.87
C GLU A 141 14.98 22.82 5.40
N ALA A 142 14.14 22.15 6.19
CA ALA A 142 13.58 20.85 5.82
C ALA A 142 12.68 20.92 4.57
N MET A 143 11.91 22.00 4.40
CA MET A 143 11.12 22.25 3.20
C MET A 143 12.03 22.49 1.98
N GLY A 144 13.12 23.24 2.17
CA GLY A 144 14.14 23.47 1.13
C GLY A 144 14.74 22.15 0.65
N PHE A 145 15.17 21.29 1.58
CA PHE A 145 15.64 19.94 1.27
C PHE A 145 14.62 19.15 0.45
N ALA A 146 13.33 19.18 0.83
CA ALA A 146 12.30 18.48 0.10
C ALA A 146 12.18 18.99 -1.34
N LEU A 147 12.11 20.31 -1.55
CA LEU A 147 11.98 20.90 -2.88
C LEU A 147 13.23 20.69 -3.75
N ASP A 148 14.44 20.72 -3.16
CA ASP A 148 15.69 20.45 -3.86
C ASP A 148 15.78 18.99 -4.36
N ASN A 149 15.07 18.07 -3.69
CA ASN A 149 14.99 16.64 -4.02
C ASN A 149 13.59 16.24 -4.52
N ALA A 150 12.86 17.14 -5.18
CA ALA A 150 11.49 16.89 -5.66
C ALA A 150 11.38 15.75 -6.69
N ASP A 151 12.49 15.34 -7.32
CA ASP A 151 12.55 14.14 -8.15
C ASP A 151 12.40 12.83 -7.36
N ALA A 152 12.63 12.88 -6.04
CA ALA A 152 12.37 11.83 -5.07
C ALA A 152 11.14 12.09 -4.17
N ALA A 153 10.15 12.84 -4.69
CA ALA A 153 8.93 13.17 -3.96
C ALA A 153 8.19 11.95 -3.36
N GLY A 154 8.25 10.80 -4.02
CA GLY A 154 7.70 9.53 -3.51
C GLY A 154 8.27 9.16 -2.14
N GLU A 155 9.59 9.01 -2.07
CA GLU A 155 10.29 8.61 -0.86
C GLU A 155 10.24 9.68 0.23
N ILE A 156 10.29 10.97 -0.13
CA ILE A 156 10.17 12.06 0.84
C ILE A 156 8.80 12.03 1.54
N VAL A 157 7.73 11.77 0.79
CA VAL A 157 6.37 11.65 1.36
C VAL A 157 6.26 10.40 2.22
N GLU A 158 6.85 9.28 1.80
CA GLU A 158 6.89 8.03 2.58
C GLU A 158 7.59 8.24 3.92
N VAL A 159 8.83 8.77 3.93
CA VAL A 159 9.60 9.06 5.15
C VAL A 159 8.86 10.05 6.06
N LEU A 160 8.23 11.09 5.50
CA LEU A 160 7.41 12.02 6.29
C LEU A 160 6.19 11.33 6.90
N THR A 161 5.50 10.49 6.14
CA THR A 161 4.30 9.77 6.58
C THR A 161 4.66 8.79 7.69
N GLU A 162 5.71 7.98 7.51
CA GLU A 162 6.25 7.12 8.56
C GLU A 162 6.57 7.92 9.83
N SER A 163 7.30 9.04 9.70
CA SER A 163 7.64 9.88 10.84
C SER A 163 6.40 10.45 11.56
N LEU A 164 5.32 10.71 10.83
CA LEU A 164 4.07 11.24 11.35
C LEU A 164 3.15 10.16 11.91
N THR A 165 3.35 8.88 11.58
CA THR A 165 2.52 7.77 12.09
C THR A 165 3.13 7.07 13.30
N LEU A 166 4.41 7.30 13.60
CA LEU A 166 5.08 6.82 14.82
C LEU A 166 4.39 7.31 16.11
N LYS A 167 4.00 6.36 16.97
CA LYS A 167 3.22 6.60 18.21
C LYS A 167 4.03 7.30 19.29
N GLU A 168 5.33 7.08 19.31
CA GLU A 168 6.27 7.61 20.30
C GLU A 168 6.68 9.06 20.01
N THR A 169 6.24 9.63 18.87
CA THR A 169 6.60 11.00 18.48
C THR A 169 6.00 12.03 19.44
N PRO A 170 6.80 12.91 20.06
CA PRO A 170 6.29 13.97 20.92
C PRO A 170 5.36 14.93 20.19
N ILE A 171 4.32 15.42 20.88
CA ILE A 171 3.30 16.34 20.31
C ILE A 171 3.93 17.52 19.55
N PRO A 172 4.93 18.26 20.10
CA PRO A 172 5.49 19.43 19.42
C PRO A 172 6.19 19.06 18.09
N THR A 173 6.93 17.95 18.07
CA THR A 173 7.60 17.44 16.88
C THR A 173 6.60 16.95 15.84
N LYS A 174 5.54 16.25 16.27
CA LYS A 174 4.49 15.79 15.35
C LYS A 174 3.78 16.96 14.67
N VAL A 175 3.46 18.02 15.42
CA VAL A 175 2.91 19.26 14.86
C VAL A 175 3.91 19.94 13.92
N ALA A 176 5.19 20.01 14.28
CA ALA A 176 6.21 20.59 13.41
C ALA A 176 6.33 19.86 12.06
N ARG A 177 6.27 18.52 12.07
CA ARG A 177 6.24 17.70 10.85
C ARG A 177 4.97 17.96 10.01
N LEU A 178 3.81 18.18 10.63
CA LEU A 178 2.59 18.57 9.91
C LEU A 178 2.71 19.98 9.30
N MET A 179 3.38 20.91 9.99
CA MET A 179 3.68 22.23 9.42
C MET A 179 4.63 22.13 8.22
N LEU A 180 5.64 21.26 8.29
CA LEU A 180 6.50 20.96 7.15
C LEU A 180 5.71 20.40 5.95
N VAL A 181 4.78 19.46 6.17
CA VAL A 181 3.86 18.98 5.11
C VAL A 181 3.08 20.15 4.50
N SER A 182 2.56 21.06 5.33
CA SER A 182 1.85 22.25 4.85
C SER A 182 2.72 23.16 3.99
N ASP A 183 3.98 23.39 4.38
CA ASP A 183 4.92 24.24 3.64
C ASP A 183 5.35 23.59 2.32
N ILE A 184 5.56 22.28 2.29
CA ILE A 184 5.83 21.54 1.05
C ILE A 184 4.60 21.61 0.12
N LEU A 185 3.40 21.39 0.64
CA LEU A 185 2.16 21.48 -0.15
C LEU A 185 1.93 22.89 -0.71
N HIS A 186 2.20 23.93 0.07
CA HIS A 186 2.13 25.32 -0.41
C HIS A 186 3.04 25.54 -1.62
N ASN A 187 4.26 25.02 -1.54
CA ASN A 187 5.29 25.18 -2.58
C ASN A 187 5.21 24.12 -3.68
N SER A 188 4.28 23.16 -3.61
CA SER A 188 4.08 22.14 -4.65
C SER A 188 3.71 22.73 -6.02
N SER A 189 3.20 23.97 -6.04
CA SER A 189 2.88 24.71 -7.27
C SER A 189 4.00 25.65 -7.73
N ALA A 190 5.17 25.66 -7.04
CA ALA A 190 6.33 26.42 -7.46
C ALA A 190 6.87 25.89 -8.81
N PRO A 191 7.58 26.71 -9.60
CA PRO A 191 8.16 26.31 -10.89
C PRO A 191 9.41 25.42 -10.71
N VAL A 192 9.35 24.46 -9.80
CA VAL A 192 10.38 23.45 -9.53
C VAL A 192 9.93 22.15 -10.21
N LYS A 193 10.86 21.49 -10.91
CA LYS A 193 10.57 20.23 -11.60
C LYS A 193 10.08 19.20 -10.57
N ASN A 194 8.98 18.50 -10.87
CA ASN A 194 8.37 17.46 -10.02
C ASN A 194 7.73 17.91 -8.70
N ALA A 195 7.80 19.20 -8.30
CA ALA A 195 7.18 19.67 -7.07
C ALA A 195 5.65 19.44 -7.02
N SER A 196 4.97 19.43 -8.17
CA SER A 196 3.53 19.13 -8.24
C SER A 196 3.18 17.71 -7.81
N ALA A 197 4.14 16.78 -7.86
CA ALA A 197 3.93 15.39 -7.44
C ALA A 197 3.62 15.27 -5.94
N TYR A 198 4.11 16.22 -5.11
CA TYR A 198 3.81 16.24 -3.68
C TYR A 198 2.31 16.32 -3.39
N ARG A 199 1.55 17.11 -4.17
CA ARG A 199 0.11 17.28 -3.94
C ARG A 199 -0.63 15.95 -4.04
N THR A 200 -0.43 15.22 -5.13
CA THR A 200 -1.08 13.92 -5.35
C THR A 200 -0.63 12.87 -4.34
N LYS A 201 0.66 12.86 -3.97
CA LYS A 201 1.19 11.89 -3.00
C LYS A 201 0.72 12.15 -1.57
N PHE A 202 0.68 13.41 -1.15
CA PHE A 202 0.10 13.72 0.16
C PHE A 202 -1.40 13.45 0.19
N GLU A 203 -2.13 13.70 -0.90
CA GLU A 203 -3.57 13.38 -0.98
C GLU A 203 -3.88 11.91 -0.65
N THR A 204 -3.01 10.97 -1.01
CA THR A 204 -3.20 9.56 -0.66
C THR A 204 -2.81 9.21 0.78
N ASN A 205 -1.85 9.94 1.38
CA ASN A 205 -1.27 9.62 2.70
C ASN A 205 -1.84 10.44 3.87
N LEU A 206 -2.47 11.59 3.60
CA LEU A 206 -3.04 12.46 4.62
C LEU A 206 -4.13 11.79 5.48
N PRO A 207 -4.99 10.88 4.99
CA PRO A 207 -5.93 10.17 5.84
C PRO A 207 -5.26 9.43 7.00
N ASP A 208 -4.20 8.67 6.72
CA ASP A 208 -3.44 7.91 7.72
C ASP A 208 -2.71 8.82 8.71
N ILE A 209 -2.15 9.94 8.21
CA ILE A 209 -1.54 10.97 9.05
C ILE A 209 -2.58 11.53 10.03
N LEU A 210 -3.78 11.89 9.55
CA LEU A 210 -4.83 12.45 10.40
C LEU A 210 -5.43 11.43 11.36
N GLU A 211 -5.47 10.14 11.00
CA GLU A 211 -5.81 9.05 11.93
C GLU A 211 -4.77 8.94 13.05
N SER A 212 -3.48 9.02 12.74
CA SER A 212 -2.42 9.04 13.75
C SER A 212 -2.47 10.29 14.65
N PHE A 213 -2.98 11.42 14.15
CA PHE A 213 -3.28 12.59 14.97
C PHE A 213 -4.53 12.39 15.85
N ASN A 214 -5.55 11.66 15.38
CA ASN A 214 -6.71 11.28 16.21
C ASN A 214 -6.27 10.40 17.39
N ASP A 215 -5.46 9.37 17.13
CA ASP A 215 -4.90 8.50 18.16
C ASP A 215 -4.09 9.30 19.19
N LEU A 216 -3.25 10.22 18.72
CA LEU A 216 -2.50 11.11 19.61
C LEU A 216 -3.47 11.96 20.44
N TYR A 217 -4.40 12.67 19.80
CA TYR A 217 -5.38 13.53 20.48
C TYR A 217 -6.18 12.78 21.56
N ARG A 218 -6.56 11.52 21.30
CA ARG A 218 -7.29 10.65 22.24
C ARG A 218 -6.43 10.13 23.38
N SER A 219 -5.12 10.00 23.18
CA SER A 219 -4.19 9.59 24.24
C SER A 219 -3.77 10.73 25.17
N VAL A 220 -3.98 11.99 24.77
CA VAL A 220 -3.69 13.16 25.64
C VAL A 220 -4.67 13.23 26.81
N THR A 221 -4.17 13.07 28.03
CA THR A 221 -4.95 13.17 29.26
C THR A 221 -5.24 14.62 29.69
N GLY A 222 -4.37 15.57 29.31
CA GLY A 222 -4.48 16.98 29.69
C GLY A 222 -5.37 17.80 28.75
N ARG A 223 -6.48 18.35 29.26
CA ARG A 223 -7.45 19.13 28.47
C ARG A 223 -6.83 20.31 27.71
N ILE A 224 -5.95 21.09 28.36
CA ILE A 224 -5.30 22.25 27.74
C ILE A 224 -4.43 21.81 26.56
N THR A 225 -3.61 20.78 26.77
CA THR A 225 -2.72 20.23 25.73
C THR A 225 -3.52 19.63 24.57
N ALA A 226 -4.62 18.93 24.86
CA ALA A 226 -5.49 18.35 23.84
C ALA A 226 -6.14 19.45 22.97
N GLU A 227 -6.72 20.49 23.59
CA GLU A 227 -7.31 21.60 22.84
C GLU A 227 -6.26 22.37 22.03
N ALA A 228 -5.05 22.59 22.57
CA ALA A 228 -3.96 23.23 21.84
C ALA A 228 -3.51 22.41 20.61
N LEU A 229 -3.46 21.07 20.73
CA LEU A 229 -3.18 20.18 19.60
C LEU A 229 -4.29 20.27 18.55
N LYS A 230 -5.55 20.18 18.99
CA LYS A 230 -6.72 20.28 18.11
C LYS A 230 -6.76 21.60 17.36
N GLU A 231 -6.54 22.72 18.03
CA GLU A 231 -6.49 24.05 17.40
C GLU A 231 -5.42 24.09 16.30
N ARG A 232 -4.22 23.56 16.57
CA ARG A 232 -3.11 23.53 15.60
C ARG A 232 -3.44 22.70 14.37
N VAL A 233 -3.96 21.49 14.54
CA VAL A 233 -4.34 20.61 13.42
C VAL A 233 -5.48 21.22 12.61
N MET A 234 -6.53 21.72 13.28
CA MET A 234 -7.67 22.35 12.61
C MET A 234 -7.27 23.62 11.83
N LYS A 235 -6.32 24.39 12.36
CA LYS A 235 -5.78 25.57 11.67
C LYS A 235 -5.03 25.19 10.39
N VAL A 236 -4.23 24.12 10.41
CA VAL A 236 -3.56 23.61 9.20
C VAL A 236 -4.58 23.17 8.15
N LEU A 237 -5.60 22.40 8.55
CA LEU A 237 -6.68 21.98 7.64
C LEU A 237 -7.46 23.19 7.08
N GLN A 238 -7.66 24.23 7.88
CA GLN A 238 -8.28 25.47 7.40
C GLN A 238 -7.41 26.17 6.35
N VAL A 239 -6.10 26.27 6.58
CA VAL A 239 -5.16 26.84 5.62
C VAL A 239 -5.18 26.07 4.30
N TRP A 240 -5.29 24.74 4.33
CA TRP A 240 -5.39 23.94 3.11
C TRP A 240 -6.70 24.18 2.32
N ALA A 241 -7.81 24.44 3.03
CA ALA A 241 -9.05 24.86 2.39
C ALA A 241 -8.93 26.27 1.78
N ASP A 242 -8.36 27.22 2.53
CA ASP A 242 -8.19 28.61 2.09
C ASP A 242 -7.27 28.74 0.87
N TRP A 243 -6.28 27.84 0.76
CA TRP A 243 -5.38 27.75 -0.39
C TRP A 243 -5.92 26.91 -1.55
N PHE A 244 -7.12 26.32 -1.41
CA PHE A 244 -7.72 25.43 -2.40
C PHE A 244 -6.78 24.28 -2.81
N LEU A 245 -6.02 23.75 -1.84
CA LEU A 245 -5.10 22.63 -2.05
C LEU A 245 -5.84 21.31 -2.26
N PHE A 246 -7.03 21.16 -1.70
CA PHE A 246 -7.88 20.00 -1.89
C PHE A 246 -9.34 20.45 -1.99
N SER A 247 -10.22 19.55 -2.44
CA SER A 247 -11.66 19.82 -2.45
C SER A 247 -12.19 20.00 -1.03
N ASP A 248 -13.25 20.80 -0.86
CA ASP A 248 -13.89 20.98 0.45
C ASP A 248 -14.36 19.65 1.05
N ALA A 249 -14.88 18.74 0.21
CA ALA A 249 -15.28 17.40 0.62
C ALA A 249 -14.11 16.62 1.22
N TYR A 250 -12.95 16.65 0.58
CA TYR A 250 -11.76 15.97 1.05
C TYR A 250 -11.25 16.56 2.37
N VAL A 251 -11.12 17.89 2.49
CA VAL A 251 -10.68 18.54 3.74
C VAL A 251 -11.67 18.28 4.88
N ASN A 252 -12.97 18.25 4.60
CA ASN A 252 -13.98 17.89 5.59
C ASN A 252 -13.90 16.41 6.01
N GLY A 253 -13.54 15.52 5.10
CA GLY A 253 -13.20 14.13 5.41
C GLY A 253 -12.05 14.05 6.41
N LEU A 254 -10.95 14.78 6.17
CA LEU A 254 -9.81 14.84 7.07
C LEU A 254 -10.16 15.40 8.47
N ARG A 255 -10.98 16.47 8.53
CA ARG A 255 -11.51 17.01 9.80
C ARG A 255 -12.30 15.95 10.57
N SER A 256 -13.13 15.19 9.86
CA SER A 256 -13.94 14.11 10.44
C SER A 256 -13.07 12.96 10.95
N THR A 257 -12.03 12.57 10.21
CA THR A 257 -11.05 11.57 10.64
C THR A 257 -10.34 12.02 11.91
N PHE A 258 -9.89 13.26 11.98
CA PHE A 258 -9.21 13.79 13.15
C PHE A 258 -10.10 13.88 14.39
N LEU A 259 -11.38 14.24 14.24
CA LEU A 259 -12.32 14.45 15.35
C LEU A 259 -13.16 13.20 15.68
N ARG A 260 -12.90 12.06 15.04
CA ARG A 260 -13.67 10.83 15.22
C ARG A 260 -13.67 10.39 16.68
N SER A 261 -14.87 10.11 17.21
CA SER A 261 -15.07 9.61 18.58
C SER A 261 -15.07 8.07 18.62
N SER A 262 -14.55 7.50 19.70
CA SER A 262 -14.45 6.04 19.94
C SER A 262 -15.79 5.29 19.90
N ASN A 263 -16.92 6.00 20.00
CA ASN A 263 -18.24 5.42 20.28
C ASN A 263 -19.16 5.31 19.06
N SER A 264 -18.68 5.62 17.86
CA SER A 264 -19.36 5.16 16.63
C SER A 264 -18.78 3.79 16.31
N GLY A 265 -19.55 2.73 16.55
CA GLY A 265 -19.31 1.39 15.98
C GLY A 265 -19.48 1.38 14.47
N VAL A 266 -18.77 2.28 13.79
CA VAL A 266 -18.68 2.43 12.36
C VAL A 266 -17.22 2.18 12.02
N THR A 267 -17.03 1.16 11.18
CA THR A 267 -15.76 0.71 10.63
C THR A 267 -15.00 1.84 9.95
N SER A 268 -13.68 1.62 9.83
CA SER A 268 -12.72 2.46 9.12
C SER A 268 -13.24 2.93 7.75
N PHE A 269 -12.68 4.02 7.26
CA PHE A 269 -13.12 4.87 6.13
C PHE A 269 -13.30 4.16 4.77
N HIS A 270 -13.16 2.83 4.71
CA HIS A 270 -13.37 1.99 3.54
C HIS A 270 -14.85 1.63 3.26
N SER A 271 -15.78 1.98 4.15
CA SER A 271 -17.18 1.51 4.04
C SER A 271 -18.21 2.51 3.49
N ILE A 272 -17.82 3.63 2.87
CA ILE A 272 -18.80 4.52 2.21
C ILE A 272 -18.35 4.87 0.80
N SER A 273 -18.52 3.90 -0.10
CA SER A 273 -18.86 4.15 -1.50
C SER A 273 -19.78 3.03 -1.97
N GLY A 274 -20.96 2.98 -1.35
CA GLY A 274 -22.13 2.40 -1.97
C GLY A 274 -22.99 3.54 -2.47
N ASP A 275 -22.85 3.91 -3.74
CA ASP A 275 -24.01 4.33 -4.51
C ASP A 275 -24.29 3.18 -5.47
N ALA A 276 -25.34 2.43 -5.14
CA ALA A 276 -25.88 1.37 -5.97
C ALA A 276 -26.61 2.03 -7.14
N THR A 277 -25.97 2.06 -8.31
CA THR A 277 -26.69 2.20 -9.58
C THR A 277 -26.65 0.86 -10.31
N GLU A 278 -27.84 0.24 -10.32
CA GLU A 278 -28.37 -0.72 -11.28
C GLU A 278 -27.40 -1.73 -11.95
N ILE A 279 -27.62 -2.98 -11.57
CA ILE A 279 -27.13 -4.20 -12.19
C ILE A 279 -27.48 -4.20 -13.67
N GLU A 280 -26.49 -3.98 -14.53
CA GLU A 280 -26.53 -4.50 -15.89
C GLU A 280 -25.86 -5.87 -15.88
N HIS A 281 -26.71 -6.91 -16.00
CA HIS A 281 -26.29 -8.29 -16.20
C HIS A 281 -25.46 -8.39 -17.49
N VAL A 282 -24.14 -8.35 -17.38
CA VAL A 282 -23.25 -8.81 -18.43
C VAL A 282 -22.68 -10.15 -17.99
N LEU A 283 -23.29 -11.23 -18.47
CA LEU A 283 -22.67 -12.55 -18.51
C LEU A 283 -21.35 -12.44 -19.31
N ILE A 284 -20.21 -12.53 -18.63
CA ILE A 284 -18.92 -12.76 -19.28
C ILE A 284 -18.30 -14.02 -18.67
N PRO A 285 -18.10 -15.10 -19.45
CA PRO A 285 -17.43 -16.28 -18.96
C PRO A 285 -15.94 -15.98 -18.84
N ASN A 286 -15.28 -16.57 -17.83
CA ASN A 286 -13.97 -17.22 -17.91
C ASN A 286 -13.24 -17.06 -16.58
N VAL A 287 -13.46 -18.02 -15.69
CA VAL A 287 -12.47 -18.43 -14.70
C VAL A 287 -11.09 -18.53 -15.41
N PRO A 288 -9.99 -18.06 -14.82
CA PRO A 288 -8.65 -18.36 -15.36
C PRO A 288 -8.48 -19.86 -15.64
N ASP A 289 -7.59 -20.24 -16.57
CA ASP A 289 -7.25 -21.65 -16.91
C ASP A 289 -6.52 -22.37 -15.76
N ILE A 290 -7.02 -22.21 -14.54
CA ILE A 290 -6.65 -22.94 -13.35
C ILE A 290 -7.29 -24.32 -13.50
N THR A 291 -6.46 -25.34 -13.74
CA THR A 291 -6.92 -26.73 -13.73
C THR A 291 -7.26 -27.13 -12.30
N VAL A 292 -8.53 -27.06 -11.95
CA VAL A 292 -9.01 -27.42 -10.61
C VAL A 292 -9.38 -28.90 -10.55
N VAL A 293 -8.76 -29.63 -9.65
CA VAL A 293 -9.21 -30.98 -9.27
C VAL A 293 -10.23 -30.82 -8.15
N MET A 294 -11.46 -31.30 -8.37
CA MET A 294 -12.50 -31.26 -7.33
C MET A 294 -12.05 -32.07 -6.11
N LEU A 295 -12.09 -31.44 -4.93
CA LEU A 295 -11.71 -32.08 -3.68
C LEU A 295 -12.75 -33.15 -3.30
N GLU A 296 -12.30 -34.37 -3.04
CA GLU A 296 -13.18 -35.51 -2.70
C GLU A 296 -13.93 -35.29 -1.37
N ASP A 297 -13.34 -34.55 -0.43
CA ASP A 297 -13.94 -34.25 0.87
C ASP A 297 -14.91 -33.06 0.81
N ALA A 298 -16.20 -33.35 0.97
CA ALA A 298 -17.28 -32.35 0.97
C ALA A 298 -17.21 -31.38 2.17
N ARG A 299 -16.65 -31.78 3.31
CA ARG A 299 -16.49 -30.91 4.48
C ARG A 299 -15.39 -29.89 4.26
N LEU A 300 -14.24 -30.35 3.75
CA LEU A 300 -13.11 -29.49 3.42
C LEU A 300 -13.51 -28.44 2.37
N ARG A 301 -14.27 -28.86 1.35
CA ARG A 301 -14.83 -27.96 0.33
C ARG A 301 -15.66 -26.83 0.94
N LYS A 302 -16.59 -27.15 1.85
CA LYS A 302 -17.42 -26.13 2.52
C LYS A 302 -16.62 -25.17 3.39
N VAL A 303 -15.53 -25.63 4.00
CA VAL A 303 -14.63 -24.77 4.78
C VAL A 303 -13.90 -23.81 3.85
N ILE A 304 -13.39 -24.31 2.73
CA ILE A 304 -12.73 -23.49 1.71
C ILE A 304 -13.67 -22.44 1.11
N ASP A 305 -14.91 -22.83 0.79
CA ASP A 305 -15.91 -21.92 0.24
C ASP A 305 -16.23 -20.78 1.22
N LYS A 306 -16.44 -21.11 2.50
CA LYS A 306 -16.66 -20.07 3.52
C LYS A 306 -15.43 -19.19 3.69
N MET A 307 -14.24 -19.77 3.69
CA MET A 307 -12.99 -19.03 3.82
C MET A 307 -12.83 -18.04 2.65
N ALA A 308 -13.06 -18.48 1.42
CA ALA A 308 -13.00 -17.63 0.23
C ALA A 308 -14.00 -16.47 0.29
N LEU A 309 -15.23 -16.70 0.77
CA LEU A 309 -16.22 -15.62 0.97
C LEU A 309 -15.73 -14.57 1.98
N TYR A 310 -15.17 -15.01 3.11
CA TYR A 310 -14.68 -14.08 4.13
C TYR A 310 -13.42 -13.32 3.68
N VAL A 311 -12.57 -13.96 2.88
CA VAL A 311 -11.38 -13.31 2.31
C VAL A 311 -11.75 -12.35 1.18
N LEU A 312 -12.81 -12.63 0.42
CA LEU A 312 -13.33 -11.69 -0.57
C LEU A 312 -13.86 -10.40 0.10
N ASP A 313 -14.51 -10.52 1.26
CA ASP A 313 -15.03 -9.39 2.04
C ASP A 313 -13.93 -8.65 2.84
N GLY A 314 -13.00 -9.39 3.44
CA GLY A 314 -11.97 -8.85 4.34
C GLY A 314 -10.60 -8.60 3.69
N GLY A 315 -10.40 -8.98 2.43
CA GLY A 315 -9.16 -8.85 1.69
C GLY A 315 -7.99 -9.68 2.23
N CYS A 316 -6.79 -9.41 1.71
CA CYS A 316 -5.56 -10.11 2.09
C CYS A 316 -5.18 -9.92 3.58
N ALA A 317 -5.58 -8.80 4.20
CA ALA A 317 -5.37 -8.57 5.62
C ALA A 317 -6.18 -9.55 6.50
N PHE A 318 -7.41 -9.85 6.10
CA PHE A 318 -8.24 -10.86 6.77
C PHE A 318 -7.64 -12.26 6.59
N GLU A 319 -7.23 -12.60 5.37
CA GLU A 319 -6.56 -13.87 5.09
C GLU A 319 -5.33 -14.07 5.98
N GLN A 320 -4.51 -13.02 6.12
CA GLN A 320 -3.33 -13.01 6.96
C GLN A 320 -3.68 -13.19 8.45
N ALA A 321 -4.71 -12.52 8.95
CA ALA A 321 -5.17 -12.68 10.32
C ALA A 321 -5.67 -14.10 10.60
N VAL A 322 -6.34 -14.74 9.62
CA VAL A 322 -6.74 -16.14 9.72
C VAL A 322 -5.49 -17.03 9.74
N MET A 323 -4.55 -16.86 8.82
CA MET A 323 -3.29 -17.62 8.79
C MET A 323 -2.51 -17.55 10.11
N GLU A 324 -2.50 -16.40 10.79
CA GLU A 324 -1.86 -16.29 12.10
C GLU A 324 -2.59 -17.06 13.20
N ARG A 325 -3.94 -17.03 13.17
CA ARG A 325 -4.79 -17.63 14.19
C ARG A 325 -4.96 -19.14 14.06
N VAL A 326 -4.96 -19.65 12.83
CA VAL A 326 -5.18 -21.07 12.53
C VAL A 326 -3.88 -21.83 12.26
N ARG A 327 -2.73 -21.21 12.61
CA ARG A 327 -1.40 -21.79 12.46
C ARG A 327 -1.31 -23.17 13.11
N GLY A 328 -0.99 -24.20 12.32
CA GLY A 328 -0.89 -25.59 12.78
C GLY A 328 -2.21 -26.38 12.76
N ASN A 329 -3.32 -25.78 12.30
CA ASN A 329 -4.58 -26.50 12.10
C ASN A 329 -4.59 -27.20 10.72
N PRO A 330 -4.73 -28.55 10.67
CA PRO A 330 -4.75 -29.30 9.41
C PRO A 330 -5.87 -28.89 8.45
N LEU A 331 -6.99 -28.35 8.95
CA LEU A 331 -8.11 -27.91 8.10
C LEU A 331 -7.81 -26.66 7.28
N PHE A 332 -6.78 -25.90 7.66
CA PHE A 332 -6.37 -24.66 6.99
C PHE A 332 -4.99 -24.80 6.35
N SER A 333 -4.47 -26.03 6.20
CA SER A 333 -3.18 -26.29 5.53
C SER A 333 -3.13 -25.75 4.10
N LEU A 334 -4.27 -25.54 3.45
CA LEU A 334 -4.37 -24.93 2.12
C LEU A 334 -3.89 -23.48 2.03
N LEU A 335 -3.99 -22.71 3.13
CA LEU A 335 -3.47 -21.34 3.21
C LEU A 335 -1.94 -21.35 3.30
N PHE A 336 -1.39 -22.54 3.48
CA PHE A 336 0.00 -22.77 3.79
C PHE A 336 0.68 -23.53 2.63
N GLU A 337 0.03 -24.52 2.04
CA GLU A 337 0.61 -25.33 0.96
C GLU A 337 0.30 -24.74 -0.42
N LEU A 338 1.05 -23.70 -0.80
CA LEU A 338 0.93 -23.06 -2.12
C LEU A 338 1.10 -24.08 -3.25
N GLY A 339 0.18 -24.06 -4.21
CA GLY A 339 0.15 -25.00 -5.34
C GLY A 339 -0.40 -26.40 -5.02
N SER A 340 -0.85 -26.68 -3.80
CA SER A 340 -1.65 -27.87 -3.50
C SER A 340 -2.99 -27.86 -4.26
N LYS A 341 -3.67 -29.02 -4.34
CA LYS A 341 -4.99 -29.11 -4.97
C LYS A 341 -6.02 -28.27 -4.20
N GLU A 342 -5.88 -28.22 -2.88
CA GLU A 342 -6.72 -27.49 -1.94
C GLU A 342 -6.51 -25.98 -2.06
N HIS A 343 -5.24 -25.53 -2.17
CA HIS A 343 -4.91 -24.13 -2.42
C HIS A 343 -5.42 -23.69 -3.80
N THR A 344 -5.22 -24.52 -4.82
CA THR A 344 -5.71 -24.27 -6.19
C THR A 344 -7.24 -24.15 -6.21
N TYR A 345 -7.94 -25.03 -5.47
CA TYR A 345 -9.39 -24.97 -5.31
C TYR A 345 -9.85 -23.69 -4.58
N TYR A 346 -9.13 -23.28 -3.54
CA TYR A 346 -9.41 -22.05 -2.79
C TYR A 346 -9.24 -20.79 -3.63
N VAL A 347 -8.11 -20.67 -4.35
CA VAL A 347 -7.86 -19.57 -5.27
C VAL A 347 -8.94 -19.51 -6.34
N TRP A 348 -9.34 -20.65 -6.90
CA TRP A 348 -10.47 -20.73 -7.84
C TRP A 348 -11.79 -20.21 -7.24
N ARG A 349 -12.10 -20.54 -5.98
CA ARG A 349 -13.33 -20.05 -5.31
C ARG A 349 -13.30 -18.55 -5.07
N LEU A 350 -12.15 -17.97 -4.72
CA LEU A 350 -11.99 -16.51 -4.61
C LEU A 350 -12.38 -15.81 -5.92
N TYR A 351 -11.88 -16.30 -7.05
CA TYR A 351 -12.22 -15.76 -8.37
C TYR A 351 -13.68 -16.01 -8.79
N SER A 352 -14.21 -17.21 -8.54
CA SER A 352 -15.63 -17.53 -8.83
C SER A 352 -16.59 -16.64 -8.03
N PHE A 353 -16.32 -16.38 -6.75
CA PHE A 353 -17.15 -15.49 -5.94
C PHE A 353 -17.00 -14.01 -6.32
N ALA A 354 -15.80 -13.56 -6.67
CA ALA A 354 -15.58 -12.21 -7.17
C ALA A 354 -16.38 -11.92 -8.47
N GLN A 355 -16.71 -12.95 -9.24
CA GLN A 355 -17.58 -12.89 -10.44
C GLN A 355 -19.08 -12.88 -10.13
N GLY A 356 -19.48 -12.93 -8.86
CA GLY A 356 -20.89 -12.94 -8.46
C GLY A 356 -21.57 -14.31 -8.55
N GLU A 357 -20.82 -15.41 -8.68
CA GLU A 357 -21.36 -16.77 -8.56
C GLU A 357 -21.65 -17.12 -7.08
N LEU A 358 -22.61 -16.43 -6.46
CA LEU A 358 -23.07 -16.70 -5.10
C LEU A 358 -23.94 -17.98 -4.99
N ASN A 359 -24.37 -18.52 -6.14
CA ASN A 359 -25.28 -19.67 -6.18
C ASN A 359 -24.50 -20.97 -6.31
N LEU A 360 -24.08 -21.55 -5.18
CA LEU A 360 -23.84 -23.01 -4.98
C LEU A 360 -23.49 -23.30 -3.50
N LEU A 361 -24.31 -22.77 -2.57
CA LEU A 361 -24.25 -23.13 -1.13
C LEU A 361 -25.11 -24.35 -0.80
#